data_AF-A0A367A282-F1
#
_entry.id   AF-A0A367A282-F1
#
_cell.length_a   1.000
_cell.length_b   1.000
_cell.length_c   1.000
_cell.angle_alpha   90.00
_cell.angle_beta   90.00
_cell.angle_gamma   90.00
#
_symmetry.space_group_name_H-M   'P 1'
#
loop_
_entity.id
_entity.type
_entity.pdbx_description
1 polymer ?
#
loop_
_entity_poly.entity_id
_entity_poly.type
_entity_poly.pdbx_seq_one_letter_code
_entity_poly.pdbx_strand_id
1 'polypeptide(L)'
;MTEVVYRLYDVVDELSQVIEHARSVPMSGSCMVPRDHLLDLLDELRENLPEEVQQAGRIVEQRTEILEQAQAEAERLTGRTRGESEQLVGSARRQREEILGVARRQRDELLAQAQAAAEDLLTEAEAEAARLVEEARAHHDAVLADAQAQQAEMLAVAAAEHERLVTETEVYRGAVARADELGAQTATEVARMRAEVDEYVDSRLADFGTTLERMMRSVEQARLNLRE
;
A
#
# COMPACT_ATOMS: atom_id res chain seq x y z
N MET A 1 88.70 -30.57 36.43
CA MET A 1 88.34 -29.85 35.19
C MET A 1 89.40 -28.82 34.80
N THR A 2 89.82 -27.91 35.69
CA THR A 2 90.94 -26.99 35.41
C THR A 2 92.29 -27.69 35.26
N GLU A 3 92.63 -28.67 36.11
CA GLU A 3 93.95 -29.36 36.09
C GLU A 3 94.24 -30.14 34.79
N VAL A 4 93.21 -30.78 34.20
CA VAL A 4 93.34 -31.53 32.94
C VAL A 4 93.47 -30.58 31.75
N VAL A 5 92.74 -29.45 31.78
CA VAL A 5 92.85 -28.40 30.76
C VAL A 5 94.24 -27.76 30.79
N TYR A 6 94.79 -27.49 31.99
CA TYR A 6 96.16 -26.99 32.12
C TYR A 6 97.20 -27.98 31.58
N ARG A 7 97.11 -29.28 31.89
CA ARG A 7 98.02 -30.29 31.31
C ARG A 7 97.93 -30.39 29.79
N LEU A 8 96.75 -30.27 29.20
CA LEU A 8 96.61 -30.27 27.75
C LEU A 8 97.34 -29.07 27.12
N TYR A 9 97.18 -27.88 27.70
CA TYR A 9 97.92 -26.69 27.25
C TYR A 9 99.43 -26.84 27.47
N ASP A 10 99.85 -27.44 28.58
CA ASP A 10 101.27 -27.71 28.87
C ASP A 10 101.89 -28.66 27.83
N VAL A 11 101.19 -29.73 27.42
CA VAL A 11 101.65 -30.67 26.37
C VAL A 11 101.67 -30.00 24.99
N VAL A 12 100.72 -29.12 24.68
CA VAL A 12 100.72 -28.31 23.44
C VAL A 12 101.91 -27.35 23.43
N ASP A 13 102.20 -26.70 24.56
CA ASP A 13 103.32 -25.78 24.71
C ASP A 13 104.66 -26.52 24.62
N GLU A 14 104.76 -27.72 25.19
CA GLU A 14 105.94 -28.59 25.07
C GLU A 14 106.15 -29.07 23.63
N LEU A 15 105.08 -29.48 22.94
CA LEU A 15 105.15 -29.86 21.52
C LEU A 15 105.55 -28.67 20.65
N SER A 16 105.09 -27.46 20.99
CA SER A 16 105.50 -26.21 20.34
C SER A 16 106.98 -25.91 20.58
N GLN A 17 107.46 -26.04 21.82
CA GLN A 17 108.88 -25.85 22.17
C GLN A 17 109.80 -26.85 21.45
N VAL A 18 109.38 -28.11 21.34
CA VAL A 18 110.13 -29.15 20.62
C VAL A 18 110.25 -28.80 19.13
N ILE A 19 109.20 -28.23 18.52
CA ILE A 19 109.23 -27.78 17.12
C ILE A 19 110.07 -26.51 16.96
N GLU A 20 109.98 -25.55 17.88
CA GLU A 20 110.75 -24.31 17.86
C GLU A 20 112.26 -24.53 18.03
N HIS A 21 112.67 -25.49 18.86
CA HIS A 21 114.07 -25.83 19.11
C HIS A 21 114.59 -26.97 18.22
N ALA A 22 113.75 -27.49 17.32
CA ALA A 22 114.12 -28.55 16.41
C ALA A 22 115.25 -28.09 15.47
N ARG A 23 116.20 -29.00 15.21
CA ARG A 23 117.36 -28.69 14.36
C ARG A 23 116.89 -28.46 12.92
N SER A 24 117.08 -27.24 12.41
CA SER A 24 116.75 -26.90 11.02
C SER A 24 117.64 -27.64 10.04
N VAL A 25 117.07 -28.14 8.94
CA VAL A 25 117.85 -28.76 7.86
C VAL A 25 118.39 -27.64 6.95
N PRO A 26 119.71 -27.59 6.67
CA PRO A 26 120.30 -26.51 5.88
C PRO A 26 119.64 -26.39 4.50
N MET A 27 119.35 -25.15 4.07
CA MET A 27 118.70 -24.82 2.80
C MET A 27 117.26 -25.35 2.63
N SER A 28 116.54 -25.66 3.72
CA SER A 28 115.11 -26.00 3.72
C SER A 28 114.38 -25.28 4.86
N GLY A 29 113.06 -25.08 4.71
CA GLY A 29 112.18 -24.69 5.81
C GLY A 29 111.83 -25.84 6.77
N SER A 30 112.36 -27.04 6.54
CA SER A 30 112.11 -28.23 7.35
C SER A 30 112.99 -28.28 8.59
N CYS A 31 112.42 -28.74 9.71
CA CYS A 31 113.16 -29.05 10.93
C CYS A 31 113.15 -30.56 11.19
N MET A 32 114.23 -31.04 11.81
CA MET A 32 114.40 -32.42 12.23
C MET A 32 113.98 -32.55 13.69
N VAL A 33 112.91 -33.29 13.92
CA VAL A 33 112.31 -33.50 15.23
C VAL A 33 112.54 -34.95 15.67
N PRO A 34 112.88 -35.23 16.94
CA PRO A 34 112.97 -36.60 17.44
C PRO A 34 111.60 -37.28 17.32
N ARG A 35 111.48 -38.23 16.38
CA ARG A 35 110.22 -38.89 16.04
C ARG A 35 109.55 -39.52 17.27
N ASP A 36 110.31 -40.23 18.09
CA ASP A 36 109.76 -40.97 19.23
C ASP A 36 109.18 -40.00 20.28
N HIS A 37 109.90 -38.93 20.61
CA HIS A 37 109.42 -37.90 21.53
C HIS A 37 108.19 -37.14 21.00
N LEU A 38 108.13 -36.87 19.69
CA LEU A 38 106.95 -36.24 19.08
C LEU A 38 105.73 -37.17 19.12
N LEU A 39 105.93 -38.48 18.92
CA LEU A 39 104.86 -39.47 19.04
C LEU A 39 104.40 -39.60 20.48
N ASP A 40 105.32 -39.61 21.45
CA ASP A 40 104.99 -39.64 22.88
C ASP A 40 104.14 -38.43 23.29
N LEU A 41 104.51 -37.21 22.86
CA LEU A 41 103.73 -36.00 23.12
C LEU A 41 102.37 -36.00 22.41
N LEU A 42 102.28 -36.55 21.19
CA LEU A 42 101.01 -36.70 20.47
C LEU A 42 100.09 -37.74 21.12
N ASP A 43 100.65 -38.84 21.63
CA ASP A 43 99.93 -39.85 22.37
C ASP A 43 99.49 -39.31 23.74
N GLU A 44 100.33 -38.55 24.43
CA GLU A 44 99.99 -37.84 25.67
C GLU A 44 98.90 -36.79 25.43
N LEU A 45 98.94 -36.05 24.31
CA LEU A 45 97.89 -35.11 23.93
C LEU A 45 96.57 -35.82 23.58
N ARG A 46 96.66 -37.03 23.01
CA ARG A 46 95.51 -37.88 22.67
C ARG A 46 94.89 -38.56 23.89
N GLU A 47 95.70 -38.95 24.87
CA GLU A 47 95.28 -39.53 26.14
C GLU A 47 94.74 -38.47 27.12
N ASN A 48 95.30 -37.26 27.09
CA ASN A 48 94.83 -36.12 27.88
C ASN A 48 93.71 -35.32 27.18
N LEU A 49 93.37 -35.66 25.93
CA LEU A 49 92.20 -35.09 25.25
C LEU A 49 90.96 -35.45 26.07
N PRO A 50 90.36 -34.48 26.79
CA PRO A 50 89.44 -34.80 27.87
C PRO A 50 88.21 -35.53 27.32
N GLU A 51 87.74 -36.58 28.01
CA GLU A 51 86.47 -37.24 27.67
C GLU A 51 85.32 -36.22 27.55
N GLU A 52 85.42 -35.12 28.30
CA GLU A 52 84.52 -33.98 28.28
C GLU A 52 84.44 -33.28 26.92
N VAL A 53 85.53 -33.20 26.13
CA VAL A 53 85.52 -32.59 24.79
C VAL A 53 84.81 -33.49 23.79
N GLN A 54 85.01 -34.81 23.87
CA GLN A 54 84.28 -35.77 23.05
C GLN A 54 82.80 -35.83 23.43
N GLN A 55 82.48 -35.76 24.73
CA GLN A 55 81.11 -35.65 25.21
C GLN A 55 80.45 -34.35 24.72
N ALA A 56 81.16 -33.21 24.77
CA ALA A 56 80.66 -31.95 24.23
C ALA A 56 80.34 -32.04 22.73
N GLY A 57 81.19 -32.70 21.94
CA GLY A 57 80.93 -32.97 20.52
C GLY A 57 79.65 -33.77 20.29
N ARG A 58 79.45 -34.88 21.04
CA ARG A 58 78.23 -35.69 20.97
C ARG A 58 76.98 -34.91 21.40
N ILE A 59 77.09 -34.06 22.43
CA ILE A 59 75.99 -33.19 22.87
C ILE A 59 75.62 -32.19 21.77
N VAL A 60 76.59 -31.62 21.05
CA VAL A 60 76.35 -30.71 19.93
C VAL A 60 75.70 -31.43 18.75
N GLU A 61 76.15 -32.63 18.39
CA GLU A 61 75.51 -33.46 17.36
C GLU A 61 74.07 -33.80 17.75
N GLN A 62 73.85 -34.33 18.96
CA GLN A 62 72.53 -34.67 19.46
C GLN A 62 71.60 -33.45 19.51
N ARG A 63 72.12 -32.28 19.91
CA ARG A 63 71.36 -31.03 19.88
C ARG A 63 70.98 -30.62 18.46
N THR A 64 71.90 -30.76 17.50
CA THR A 64 71.64 -30.46 16.09
C THR A 64 70.53 -31.38 15.55
N GLU A 65 70.61 -32.67 15.83
CA GLU A 65 69.59 -33.65 15.43
C GLU A 65 68.22 -33.33 16.07
N ILE A 66 68.18 -32.99 17.36
CA ILE A 66 66.94 -32.57 18.04
C ILE A 66 66.35 -31.32 17.39
N LEU A 67 67.18 -30.32 17.05
CA LEU A 67 66.72 -29.09 16.40
C LEU A 67 66.14 -29.37 15.01
N GLU A 68 66.81 -30.21 14.21
CA GLU A 68 66.33 -30.60 12.89
C GLU A 68 65.00 -31.36 12.98
N GLN A 69 64.88 -32.32 13.91
CA GLN A 69 63.64 -33.05 14.14
C GLN A 69 62.51 -32.13 14.61
N ALA A 70 62.79 -31.23 15.56
CA ALA A 70 61.80 -30.28 16.06
C ALA A 70 61.34 -29.32 14.95
N GLN A 71 62.25 -28.88 14.07
CA GLN A 71 61.93 -27.99 12.97
C GLN A 71 61.10 -28.70 11.89
N ALA A 72 61.46 -29.94 11.54
CA ALA A 72 60.67 -30.77 10.63
C ALA A 72 59.27 -31.05 11.20
N GLU A 73 59.15 -31.31 12.50
CA GLU A 73 57.85 -31.52 13.14
C GLU A 73 57.01 -30.23 13.20
N ALA A 74 57.62 -29.09 13.50
CA ALA A 74 56.95 -27.79 13.47
C ALA A 74 56.42 -27.44 12.07
N GLU A 75 57.20 -27.70 11.02
CA GLU A 75 56.77 -27.52 9.62
C GLU A 75 55.61 -28.45 9.26
N ARG A 76 55.71 -29.73 9.65
CA ARG A 76 54.64 -30.72 9.45
C ARG A 76 53.34 -30.31 10.16
N LEU A 77 53.44 -29.87 11.41
CA LEU A 77 52.28 -29.42 12.18
C LEU A 77 51.65 -28.17 11.56
N THR A 78 52.47 -27.20 11.17
CA THR A 78 52.02 -25.96 10.51
C THR A 78 51.34 -26.27 9.18
N GLY A 79 51.93 -27.15 8.37
CA GLY A 79 51.35 -27.58 7.10
C GLY A 79 50.01 -28.28 7.29
N ARG A 80 49.90 -29.18 8.27
CA ARG A 80 48.63 -29.87 8.60
C ARG A 80 47.56 -28.88 9.07
N THR A 81 47.86 -28.02 10.03
CA THR A 81 46.93 -27.00 10.54
C THR A 81 46.47 -26.06 9.43
N ARG A 82 47.37 -25.65 8.53
CA ARG A 82 47.05 -24.81 7.40
C ARG A 82 46.11 -25.51 6.42
N GLY A 83 46.39 -26.77 6.08
CA GLY A 83 45.52 -27.59 5.23
C GLY A 83 44.13 -27.81 5.84
N GLU A 84 44.04 -28.13 7.13
CA GLU A 84 42.78 -28.26 7.86
C GLU A 84 41.98 -26.94 7.86
N SER A 85 42.67 -25.81 8.07
CA SER A 85 42.05 -24.47 8.05
C SER A 85 41.53 -24.11 6.66
N GLU A 86 42.30 -24.36 5.60
CA GLU A 86 41.89 -24.11 4.22
C GLU A 86 40.67 -24.97 3.83
N GLN A 87 40.64 -26.23 4.26
CA GLN A 87 39.50 -27.12 4.08
C GLN A 87 38.26 -26.63 4.82
N LEU A 88 38.39 -26.22 6.08
CA LEU A 88 37.29 -25.71 6.90
C LEU A 88 36.71 -24.42 6.32
N VAL A 89 37.57 -23.48 5.92
CA VAL A 89 37.12 -22.24 5.26
C VAL A 89 36.44 -22.56 3.92
N GLY A 90 36.97 -23.52 3.17
CA GLY A 90 36.38 -23.98 1.91
C GLY A 90 34.99 -24.59 2.09
N SER A 91 34.80 -25.47 3.07
CA SER A 91 33.50 -26.09 3.36
C SER A 91 32.50 -25.05 3.88
N ALA A 92 32.91 -24.17 4.80
CA ALA A 92 32.07 -23.09 5.32
C ALA A 92 31.61 -22.13 4.21
N ARG A 93 32.48 -21.78 3.26
CA ARG A 93 32.13 -20.94 2.10
C ARG A 93 31.09 -21.61 1.20
N ARG A 94 31.26 -22.91 0.88
CA ARG A 94 30.30 -23.67 0.07
C ARG A 94 28.93 -23.76 0.76
N GLN A 95 28.91 -24.10 2.05
CA GLN A 95 27.66 -24.16 2.82
C GLN A 95 26.95 -22.80 2.86
N ARG A 96 27.70 -21.71 3.06
CA ARG A 96 27.15 -20.34 3.01
C ARG A 96 26.53 -20.04 1.64
N GLU A 97 27.22 -20.39 0.56
CA GLU A 97 26.73 -20.15 -0.81
C GLU A 97 25.45 -20.96 -1.11
N GLU A 98 25.38 -22.20 -0.64
CA GLU A 98 24.18 -23.02 -0.72
C GLU A 98 23.00 -22.39 0.02
N ILE A 99 23.20 -22.00 1.30
CA ILE A 99 22.17 -21.34 2.11
C ILE A 99 21.70 -20.04 1.44
N LEU A 100 22.63 -19.21 0.96
CA LEU A 100 22.28 -17.97 0.26
C LEU A 100 21.55 -18.25 -1.06
N GLY A 101 21.90 -19.32 -1.76
CA GLY A 101 21.21 -19.74 -2.98
C GLY A 101 19.77 -20.16 -2.71
N VAL A 102 19.54 -20.97 -1.68
CA VAL A 102 18.19 -21.37 -1.24
C VAL A 102 17.39 -20.15 -0.79
N ALA A 103 17.95 -19.31 0.09
CA ALA A 103 17.28 -18.12 0.60
C ALA A 103 16.90 -17.13 -0.52
N ARG A 104 17.77 -16.94 -1.53
CA ARG A 104 17.47 -16.10 -2.69
C ARG A 104 16.32 -16.66 -3.52
N ARG A 105 16.34 -17.95 -3.85
CA ARG A 105 15.24 -18.60 -4.59
C ARG A 105 13.91 -18.48 -3.84
N GLN A 106 13.92 -18.76 -2.53
CA GLN A 106 12.72 -18.65 -1.71
C GLN A 106 12.20 -17.21 -1.64
N ARG A 107 13.09 -16.22 -1.52
CA ARG A 107 12.70 -14.80 -1.58
C ARG A 107 12.08 -14.46 -2.93
N ASP A 108 12.70 -14.86 -4.02
CA ASP A 108 12.24 -14.53 -5.37
C ASP A 108 10.88 -15.19 -5.66
N GLU A 109 10.68 -16.42 -5.19
CA GLU A 109 9.39 -17.11 -5.23
C GLU A 109 8.32 -16.39 -4.40
N LEU A 110 8.62 -16.00 -3.17
CA LEU A 110 7.69 -15.25 -2.32
C LEU A 110 7.30 -13.90 -2.94
N LEU A 111 8.26 -13.18 -3.54
CA LEU A 111 7.99 -11.93 -4.23
C LEU A 111 7.08 -12.15 -5.44
N ALA A 112 7.34 -13.18 -6.25
CA ALA A 112 6.51 -13.52 -7.40
C ALA A 112 5.07 -13.89 -6.99
N GLN A 113 4.92 -14.70 -5.93
CA GLN A 113 3.62 -15.07 -5.38
C GLN A 113 2.86 -13.85 -4.83
N ALA A 114 3.55 -12.96 -4.10
CA ALA A 114 2.95 -11.76 -3.56
C ALA A 114 2.52 -10.78 -4.66
N GLN A 115 3.32 -10.66 -5.73
CA GLN A 115 2.97 -9.84 -6.90
C GLN A 115 1.74 -10.38 -7.61
N ALA A 116 1.69 -11.69 -7.89
CA ALA A 116 0.53 -12.32 -8.52
C ALA A 116 -0.74 -12.14 -7.67
N ALA A 117 -0.66 -12.38 -6.36
CA ALA A 117 -1.80 -12.20 -5.45
C ALA A 117 -2.28 -10.74 -5.39
N ALA A 118 -1.37 -9.77 -5.48
CA ALA A 118 -1.74 -8.35 -5.52
C ALA A 118 -2.43 -7.98 -6.85
N GLU A 119 -1.95 -8.50 -7.98
CA GLU A 119 -2.56 -8.31 -9.30
C GLU A 119 -3.97 -8.93 -9.37
N ASP A 120 -4.14 -10.13 -8.83
CA ASP A 120 -5.45 -10.80 -8.74
C ASP A 120 -6.43 -9.98 -7.88
N LEU A 121 -5.99 -9.50 -6.72
CA LEU A 121 -6.82 -8.69 -5.82
C LEU A 121 -7.22 -7.34 -6.46
N LEU A 122 -6.31 -6.69 -7.18
CA LEU A 122 -6.63 -5.46 -7.91
C LEU A 122 -7.65 -5.71 -9.01
N THR A 123 -7.48 -6.79 -9.78
CA THR A 123 -8.41 -7.18 -10.85
C THR A 123 -9.81 -7.46 -10.29
N GLU A 124 -9.89 -8.19 -9.17
CA GLU A 124 -11.17 -8.46 -8.49
C GLU A 124 -11.82 -7.18 -7.97
N ALA A 125 -11.05 -6.31 -7.31
CA ALA A 125 -11.54 -5.04 -6.78
C ALA A 125 -12.03 -4.10 -7.88
N GLU A 126 -11.32 -4.03 -9.01
CA GLU A 126 -11.75 -3.24 -10.18
C GLU A 126 -13.06 -3.78 -10.77
N ALA A 127 -13.19 -5.10 -10.89
CA ALA A 127 -14.42 -5.73 -11.37
C ALA A 127 -15.61 -5.50 -10.42
N GLU A 128 -15.39 -5.56 -9.11
CA GLU A 128 -16.41 -5.26 -8.10
C GLU A 128 -16.82 -3.79 -8.14
N ALA A 129 -15.84 -2.87 -8.18
CA ALA A 129 -16.10 -1.44 -8.29
C ALA A 129 -16.92 -1.10 -9.55
N ALA A 130 -16.59 -1.71 -10.69
CA ALA A 130 -17.35 -1.53 -11.93
C ALA A 130 -18.81 -2.02 -11.77
N ARG A 131 -19.03 -3.18 -11.14
CA ARG A 131 -20.39 -3.68 -10.87
C ARG A 131 -21.18 -2.75 -9.96
N LEU A 132 -20.59 -2.27 -8.88
CA LEU A 132 -21.24 -1.35 -7.95
C LEU A 132 -21.62 -0.02 -8.62
N VAL A 133 -20.76 0.50 -9.49
CA VAL A 133 -21.07 1.73 -10.25
C VAL A 133 -22.23 1.51 -11.21
N GLU A 134 -22.25 0.41 -11.93
CA GLU A 134 -23.36 0.09 -12.85
C GLU A 134 -24.68 -0.15 -12.10
N GLU A 135 -24.64 -0.85 -10.97
CA GLU A 135 -25.81 -1.04 -10.12
C GLU A 135 -26.32 0.29 -9.55
N ALA A 136 -25.42 1.14 -9.04
CA ALA A 136 -25.77 2.46 -8.51
C ALA A 136 -26.39 3.36 -9.59
N ARG A 137 -25.86 3.33 -10.82
CA ARG A 137 -26.44 4.06 -11.97
C ARG A 137 -27.83 3.54 -12.31
N ALA A 138 -27.99 2.23 -12.43
CA ALA A 138 -29.30 1.63 -12.72
C ALA A 138 -30.33 1.97 -11.64
N HIS A 139 -29.93 1.93 -10.36
CA HIS A 139 -30.80 2.31 -9.26
C HIS A 139 -31.17 3.81 -9.30
N HIS A 140 -30.18 4.67 -9.56
CA HIS A 140 -30.40 6.11 -9.71
C HIS A 140 -31.40 6.42 -10.82
N ASP A 141 -31.21 5.82 -12.00
CA ASP A 141 -32.10 6.02 -13.15
C ASP A 141 -33.52 5.51 -12.87
N ALA A 142 -33.65 4.38 -12.17
CA ALA A 142 -34.94 3.85 -11.76
C ALA A 142 -35.67 4.79 -10.78
N VAL A 143 -34.95 5.35 -9.79
CA VAL A 143 -35.53 6.32 -8.84
C VAL A 143 -35.95 7.60 -9.56
N LEU A 144 -35.16 8.10 -10.51
CA LEU A 144 -35.54 9.27 -11.31
C LEU A 144 -36.77 9.00 -12.16
N ALA A 145 -36.86 7.84 -12.81
CA ALA A 145 -38.01 7.47 -13.62
C ALA A 145 -39.29 7.36 -12.77
N ASP A 146 -39.21 6.74 -11.59
CA ASP A 146 -40.32 6.64 -10.65
C ASP A 146 -40.76 8.03 -10.14
N ALA A 147 -39.81 8.87 -9.73
CA ALA A 147 -40.10 10.24 -9.29
C ALA A 147 -40.76 11.08 -10.38
N GLN A 148 -40.29 10.96 -11.63
CA GLN A 148 -40.88 11.64 -12.78
C GLN A 148 -42.30 11.14 -13.08
N ALA A 149 -42.55 9.83 -12.97
CA ALA A 149 -43.87 9.26 -13.16
C ALA A 149 -44.85 9.77 -12.09
N GLN A 150 -44.45 9.76 -10.81
CA GLN A 150 -45.25 10.29 -9.70
C GLN A 150 -45.53 11.78 -9.86
N GLN A 151 -44.53 12.57 -10.29
CA GLN A 151 -44.72 13.99 -10.55
C GLN A 151 -45.72 14.22 -11.68
N ALA A 152 -45.62 13.47 -12.79
CA ALA A 152 -46.53 13.57 -13.91
C ALA A 152 -47.97 13.23 -13.51
N GLU A 153 -48.15 12.17 -12.71
CA GLU A 153 -49.45 11.78 -12.17
C GLU A 153 -50.03 12.88 -11.26
N MET A 154 -49.25 13.41 -10.32
CA MET A 154 -49.70 14.48 -9.44
C MET A 154 -50.11 15.73 -10.21
N LEU A 155 -49.37 16.10 -11.26
CA LEU A 155 -49.72 17.23 -12.13
C LEU A 155 -51.01 16.95 -12.92
N ALA A 156 -51.21 15.72 -13.42
CA ALA A 156 -52.43 15.34 -14.12
C ALA A 156 -53.66 15.41 -13.21
N VAL A 157 -53.54 14.89 -11.98
CA VAL A 157 -54.61 14.99 -10.96
C VAL A 157 -54.91 16.45 -10.62
N ALA A 158 -53.88 17.26 -10.39
CA ALA A 158 -54.05 18.68 -10.09
C ALA A 158 -54.71 19.45 -11.25
N ALA A 159 -54.34 19.16 -12.49
CA ALA A 159 -54.93 19.77 -13.68
C ALA A 159 -56.42 19.42 -13.83
N ALA A 160 -56.76 18.14 -13.66
CA ALA A 160 -58.15 17.67 -13.72
C ALA A 160 -59.02 18.32 -12.63
N GLU A 161 -58.50 18.42 -11.40
CA GLU A 161 -59.22 19.07 -10.31
C GLU A 161 -59.37 20.58 -10.54
N HIS A 162 -58.33 21.24 -11.05
CA HIS A 162 -58.41 22.65 -11.43
C HIS A 162 -59.49 22.89 -12.50
N GLU A 163 -59.53 22.07 -13.56
CA GLU A 163 -60.55 22.15 -14.61
C GLU A 163 -61.97 21.95 -14.04
N ARG A 164 -62.13 20.99 -13.13
CA ARG A 164 -63.39 20.74 -12.42
C ARG A 164 -63.85 21.97 -11.63
N LEU A 165 -62.96 22.59 -10.86
CA LEU A 165 -63.26 23.78 -10.05
C LEU A 165 -63.57 25.01 -10.90
N VAL A 166 -62.86 25.20 -12.01
CA VAL A 166 -63.15 26.27 -12.98
C VAL A 166 -64.54 26.07 -13.57
N THR A 167 -64.86 24.87 -14.05
CA THR A 167 -66.17 24.54 -14.62
C THR A 167 -67.29 24.77 -13.60
N GLU A 168 -67.13 24.30 -12.36
CA GLU A 168 -68.10 24.50 -11.28
C GLU A 168 -68.34 25.99 -11.01
N THR A 169 -67.26 26.78 -10.98
CA THR A 169 -67.33 28.24 -10.79
C THR A 169 -68.03 28.93 -11.95
N GLU A 170 -67.77 28.51 -13.20
CA GLU A 170 -68.40 29.08 -14.39
C GLU A 170 -69.90 28.76 -14.46
N VAL A 171 -70.29 27.52 -14.15
CA VAL A 171 -71.70 27.11 -14.06
C VAL A 171 -72.42 27.95 -12.99
N TYR A 172 -71.80 28.13 -11.82
CA TYR A 172 -72.36 28.97 -10.77
C TYR A 172 -72.55 30.42 -11.23
N ARG A 173 -71.51 31.04 -11.82
CA ARG A 173 -71.60 32.42 -12.35
C ARG A 173 -72.66 32.55 -13.44
N GLY A 174 -72.75 31.58 -14.36
CA GLY A 174 -73.75 31.56 -15.42
C GLY A 174 -75.18 31.41 -14.88
N ALA A 175 -75.38 30.57 -13.86
CA ALA A 175 -76.66 30.40 -13.20
C ALA A 175 -77.11 31.70 -12.49
N VAL A 176 -76.20 32.36 -11.79
CA VAL A 176 -76.46 33.67 -11.14
C VAL A 176 -76.85 34.72 -12.18
N ALA A 177 -76.06 34.87 -13.24
CA ALA A 177 -76.35 35.86 -14.30
C ALA A 177 -77.71 35.60 -14.98
N ARG A 178 -78.06 34.33 -15.24
CA ARG A 178 -79.36 33.97 -15.84
C ARG A 178 -80.53 34.19 -14.89
N ALA A 179 -80.33 33.97 -13.58
CA ALA A 179 -81.34 34.28 -12.58
C ALA A 179 -81.61 35.79 -12.50
N ASP A 180 -80.55 36.62 -12.53
CA ASP A 180 -80.66 38.08 -12.57
C ASP A 180 -81.39 38.56 -13.84
N GLU A 181 -81.05 37.99 -15.00
CA GLU A 181 -81.70 38.30 -16.28
C GLU A 181 -83.20 37.94 -16.26
N LEU A 182 -83.54 36.74 -15.80
CA LEU A 182 -84.94 36.30 -15.68
C LEU A 182 -85.72 37.17 -14.70
N GLY A 183 -85.08 37.58 -13.61
CA GLY A 183 -85.64 38.53 -12.64
C GLY A 183 -85.96 39.88 -13.29
N ALA A 184 -85.04 40.43 -14.07
CA ALA A 184 -85.24 41.69 -14.80
C ALA A 184 -86.34 41.59 -15.87
N GLN A 185 -86.40 40.48 -16.61
CA GLN A 185 -87.46 40.20 -17.59
C GLN A 185 -88.83 40.12 -16.92
N THR A 186 -88.94 39.33 -15.84
CA THR A 186 -90.18 39.19 -15.07
C THR A 186 -90.65 40.53 -14.51
N ALA A 187 -89.73 41.35 -13.99
CA ALA A 187 -90.07 42.68 -13.49
C ALA A 187 -90.62 43.58 -14.62
N THR A 188 -90.03 43.51 -15.81
CA THR A 188 -90.50 44.26 -17.00
C THR A 188 -91.87 43.76 -17.45
N GLU A 189 -92.09 42.44 -17.51
CA GLU A 189 -93.37 41.85 -17.88
C GLU A 189 -94.48 42.18 -16.89
N VAL A 190 -94.22 42.08 -15.58
CA VAL A 190 -95.18 42.45 -14.54
C VAL A 190 -95.53 43.93 -14.63
N ALA A 191 -94.55 44.80 -14.87
CA ALA A 191 -94.80 46.23 -15.08
C ALA A 191 -95.69 46.48 -16.31
N ARG A 192 -95.42 45.79 -17.43
CA ARG A 192 -96.25 45.85 -18.64
C ARG A 192 -97.68 45.35 -18.38
N MET A 193 -97.83 44.17 -17.76
CA MET A 193 -99.15 43.60 -17.45
C MET A 193 -99.96 44.52 -16.53
N ARG A 194 -99.32 45.16 -15.53
CA ARG A 194 -99.99 46.16 -14.68
C ARG A 194 -100.47 47.35 -15.50
N ALA A 195 -99.63 47.90 -16.37
CA ALA A 195 -100.01 49.01 -17.23
C ALA A 195 -101.18 48.65 -18.18
N GLU A 196 -101.16 47.45 -18.77
CA GLU A 196 -102.26 46.95 -19.63
C GLU A 196 -103.56 46.76 -18.85
N VAL A 197 -103.50 46.25 -17.62
CA VAL A 197 -104.67 46.12 -16.74
C VAL A 197 -105.21 47.49 -16.34
N ASP A 198 -104.33 48.43 -15.96
CA ASP A 198 -104.72 49.79 -15.60
C ASP A 198 -105.40 50.50 -16.78
N GLU A 199 -104.84 50.39 -17.99
CA GLU A 199 -105.42 50.92 -19.23
C GLU A 199 -106.77 50.28 -19.56
N TYR A 200 -106.89 48.96 -19.41
CA TYR A 200 -108.15 48.25 -19.63
C TYR A 200 -109.22 48.67 -18.62
N VAL A 201 -108.88 48.81 -17.35
CA VAL A 201 -109.80 49.27 -16.30
C VAL A 201 -110.26 50.70 -16.59
N ASP A 202 -109.34 51.60 -16.94
CA ASP A 202 -109.67 52.99 -17.28
C ASP A 202 -110.61 53.05 -18.49
N SER A 203 -110.31 52.31 -19.57
CA SER A 203 -111.16 52.21 -20.75
C SER A 203 -112.57 51.67 -20.41
N ARG A 204 -112.67 50.62 -19.59
CA ARG A 204 -113.97 50.05 -19.18
C ARG A 204 -114.76 51.00 -18.28
N LEU A 205 -114.10 51.73 -17.39
CA LEU A 205 -114.73 52.74 -16.55
C LEU A 205 -115.23 53.92 -17.39
N ALA A 206 -114.47 54.36 -18.39
CA ALA A 206 -114.90 55.38 -19.33
C ALA A 206 -116.13 54.92 -20.15
N ASP A 207 -116.10 53.70 -20.71
CA ASP A 207 -117.24 53.11 -21.43
C ASP A 207 -118.49 53.00 -20.54
N PHE A 208 -118.31 52.58 -19.28
CA PHE A 208 -119.40 52.50 -18.30
C PHE A 208 -119.95 53.90 -17.96
N GLY A 209 -119.07 54.89 -17.77
CA GLY A 209 -119.42 56.29 -17.54
C GLY A 209 -120.26 56.87 -18.68
N THR A 210 -119.83 56.68 -19.93
CA THR A 210 -120.60 57.14 -21.11
C THR A 210 -121.96 56.44 -21.23
N THR A 211 -122.05 55.16 -20.84
CA THR A 211 -123.31 54.41 -20.81
C THR A 211 -124.26 54.96 -19.74
N LEU A 212 -123.77 55.23 -18.53
CA LEU A 212 -124.55 55.85 -17.46
C LEU A 212 -125.03 57.25 -17.82
N GLU A 213 -124.19 58.09 -18.43
CA GLU A 213 -124.61 59.41 -18.94
C GLU A 213 -125.75 59.31 -19.95
N ARG A 214 -125.69 58.31 -20.85
CA ARG A 214 -126.76 58.08 -21.83
C ARG A 214 -128.04 57.63 -21.15
N MET A 215 -127.96 56.74 -20.16
CA MET A 215 -129.12 56.32 -19.35
C MET A 215 -129.71 57.49 -18.56
N MET A 216 -128.89 58.31 -17.90
CA MET A 216 -129.36 59.49 -17.17
C MET A 216 -130.03 60.50 -18.11
N ARG A 217 -129.46 60.78 -19.29
CA ARG A 217 -130.10 61.62 -20.31
C ARG A 217 -131.44 61.04 -20.77
N SER A 218 -131.53 59.73 -20.93
CA SER A 218 -132.80 59.05 -21.27
C SER A 218 -133.84 59.18 -20.16
N VAL A 219 -133.44 59.08 -18.89
CA VAL A 219 -134.32 59.26 -17.72
C VAL A 219 -134.76 60.73 -17.58
N GLU A 220 -133.86 61.68 -17.82
CA GLU A 220 -134.17 63.11 -17.77
C GLU A 220 -135.12 63.52 -18.90
N GLN A 221 -134.94 62.99 -20.13
CA GLN A 221 -135.93 63.12 -21.20
C GLN A 221 -137.27 62.48 -20.84
N ALA A 222 -137.29 61.27 -20.25
CA ALA A 222 -138.53 60.65 -19.79
C ALA A 222 -139.26 61.50 -18.73
N ARG A 223 -138.52 62.19 -17.86
CA ARG A 223 -139.08 63.13 -16.88
C ARG A 223 -139.58 64.44 -17.50
N LEU A 224 -138.92 64.96 -18.53
CA LEU A 224 -139.40 66.13 -19.28
C LEU A 224 -140.70 65.81 -20.03
N ASN A 225 -140.79 64.63 -20.66
CA ASN A 225 -142.01 64.17 -21.34
C ASN A 225 -143.19 63.88 -20.40
N LEU A 226 -142.95 63.74 -19.09
CA LEU A 226 -143.99 63.61 -18.05
C LEU A 226 -144.45 64.97 -17.48
N ARG A 227 -143.85 66.09 -17.92
CA ARG A 227 -144.15 67.45 -17.47
C ARG A 227 -144.83 68.33 -18.52
N GLU A 228 -145.07 67.81 -19.73
CA GLU A 228 -146.07 68.33 -20.69
C GLU A 228 -147.40 67.56 -20.53
#